data_AF-A0A1N6ANZ1-F1
#
_entry.id   AF-A0A1N6ANZ1-F1
#
_cell.length_a   1.000
_cell.length_b   1.000
_cell.length_c   1.000
_cell.angle_alpha   90.00
_cell.angle_beta   90.00
_cell.angle_gamma   90.00
#
_symmetry.space_group_name_H-M   'P 1'
#
loop_
_entity.id
_entity.type
_entity.pdbx_description
1 polymer ?
#
loop_
_entity_poly.entity_id
_entity_poly.type
_entity_poly.pdbx_seq_one_letter_code
_entity_poly.pdbx_strand_id
1 'polypeptide(L)'
;MSALEDAERALSEEPVVASKRLSPFDGTSFAIEAARCFLSIGNLTEAHRRLENALTRHSAERVRSGLLAQLMLVTALLGRGLLDEACVVTHQVSERAAGLPQPRS
;
A
#
# COMPACT_ATOMS: atom_id res chain seq x y z
N MET A 1 -15.26 31.78 23.52
CA MET A 1 -14.55 30.53 23.20
C MET A 1 -14.37 30.48 21.70
N SER A 2 -13.11 30.52 21.29
CA SER A 2 -12.69 30.52 19.88
C SER A 2 -12.63 29.09 19.36
N ALA A 3 -12.91 28.87 18.07
CA ALA A 3 -12.78 27.58 17.42
C ALA A 3 -11.37 26.96 17.59
N LEU A 4 -10.35 27.78 17.84
CA LEU A 4 -8.98 27.34 18.12
C LEU A 4 -8.85 26.69 19.52
N GLU A 5 -9.47 27.28 20.55
CA GLU A 5 -9.44 26.77 21.92
C GLU A 5 -10.23 25.46 22.06
N ASP A 6 -11.21 25.23 21.18
CA ASP A 6 -11.94 23.97 21.10
C ASP A 6 -11.12 22.89 20.37
N ALA A 7 -10.36 23.27 19.34
CA ALA A 7 -9.48 22.35 18.60
C ALA A 7 -8.28 21.86 19.43
N GLU A 8 -7.64 22.74 20.20
CA GLU A 8 -6.50 22.38 21.08
C GLU A 8 -6.92 21.43 22.21
N ARG A 9 -8.14 21.62 22.73
CA ARG A 9 -8.72 20.76 23.75
C ARG A 9 -9.03 19.38 23.22
N ALA A 10 -9.61 19.28 22.02
CA ALA A 10 -9.88 18.01 21.36
C ALA A 10 -8.59 17.22 21.03
N LEU A 11 -7.47 17.91 20.82
CA LEU A 11 -6.16 17.28 20.58
C LEU A 11 -5.49 16.76 21.86
N SER A 12 -5.84 17.36 23.01
CA SER A 12 -5.27 17.02 24.32
C SER A 12 -5.96 15.82 24.97
N GLU A 13 -7.07 15.35 24.42
CA GLU A 13 -7.73 14.12 24.83
C GLU A 13 -6.96 12.91 24.29
N GLU A 14 -6.57 11.99 25.18
CA GLU A 14 -5.96 10.71 24.79
C GLU A 14 -6.86 10.02 23.76
N PRO A 15 -6.32 9.54 22.62
CA PRO A 15 -7.13 8.93 21.60
C PRO A 15 -7.81 7.71 22.22
N VAL A 16 -9.12 7.80 22.42
CA VAL A 16 -9.98 6.66 22.72
C VAL A 16 -9.58 5.58 21.75
N VAL A 17 -9.00 4.48 22.26
CA VAL A 17 -8.51 3.34 21.49
C VAL A 17 -9.51 3.11 20.38
N ALA A 18 -9.11 3.48 19.16
CA ALA A 18 -10.01 3.51 18.03
C ALA A 18 -10.65 2.13 18.00
N SER A 19 -11.95 2.10 18.25
CA SER A 19 -12.72 0.87 18.20
C SER A 19 -12.29 0.17 16.93
N LYS A 20 -12.12 -1.16 16.98
CA LYS A 20 -11.79 -2.07 15.87
C LYS A 20 -12.88 -2.01 14.78
N ARG A 21 -13.18 -0.81 14.30
CA ARG A 21 -13.95 -0.51 13.13
C ARG A 21 -13.01 -0.90 12.01
N LEU A 22 -13.43 -1.94 11.33
CA LEU A 22 -13.30 -2.16 9.90
C LEU A 22 -13.32 -0.82 9.16
N SER A 23 -12.20 -0.08 9.18
CA SER A 23 -11.97 0.98 8.23
C SER A 23 -11.81 0.27 6.88
N PRO A 24 -12.45 0.73 5.80
CA PRO A 24 -12.15 0.22 4.46
C PRO A 24 -10.67 0.43 4.11
N PHE A 25 -10.02 1.38 4.79
CA PHE A 25 -8.57 1.57 4.88
C PHE A 25 -7.97 0.61 5.93
N ASP A 26 -7.64 -0.60 5.50
CA ASP A 26 -6.75 -1.46 6.26
C ASP A 26 -5.29 -1.01 6.14
N GLY A 27 -4.42 -1.54 7.02
CA GLY A 27 -2.99 -1.22 7.01
C GLY A 27 -2.30 -1.53 5.67
N THR A 28 -2.84 -2.45 4.88
CA THR A 28 -2.34 -2.76 3.53
C THR A 28 -2.64 -1.62 2.57
N SER A 29 -3.87 -1.10 2.56
CA SER A 29 -4.27 0.05 1.73
C SER A 29 -3.44 1.29 2.06
N PHE A 30 -3.21 1.54 3.35
CA PHE A 30 -2.31 2.61 3.80
C PHE A 30 -0.87 2.41 3.32
N ALA A 31 -0.33 1.19 3.44
CA ALA A 31 1.05 0.90 3.02
C ALA A 31 1.25 1.09 1.50
N ILE A 32 0.26 0.72 0.68
CA ILE A 32 0.28 0.93 -0.77
C ILE A 32 0.27 2.42 -1.09
N GLU A 33 -0.61 3.20 -0.45
CA GLU A 33 -0.68 4.64 -0.68
C GLU A 33 0.61 5.35 -0.27
N ALA A 34 1.15 5.01 0.91
CA ALA A 34 2.43 5.54 1.37
C ALA A 34 3.56 5.21 0.40
N ALA A 35 3.61 3.96 -0.12
CA ALA A 35 4.60 3.57 -1.12
C ALA A 35 4.48 4.39 -2.41
N ARG A 36 3.26 4.74 -2.84
CA ARG A 36 3.05 5.59 -4.02
C ARG A 36 3.65 6.97 -3.83
N CYS A 37 3.47 7.57 -2.65
CA CYS A 37 4.09 8.85 -2.30
C CYS A 37 5.63 8.75 -2.28
N PHE A 38 6.19 7.65 -1.79
CA PHE A 38 7.65 7.46 -1.79
C PHE A 38 8.21 7.25 -3.20
N LEU A 39 7.49 6.53 -4.07
CA LEU A 39 7.85 6.42 -5.49
C LEU A 39 7.86 7.79 -6.18
N SER A 40 6.84 8.64 -5.94
CA SER A 40 6.75 9.93 -6.62
C SER A 40 7.85 10.91 -6.23
N ILE A 41 8.41 10.80 -5.02
CA ILE A 41 9.56 11.60 -4.57
C ILE A 41 10.92 10.90 -4.77
N GLY A 42 10.94 9.73 -5.42
CA GLY A 42 12.17 8.98 -5.70
C GLY A 42 12.79 8.26 -4.51
N ASN A 43 12.10 8.16 -3.36
CA ASN A 43 12.57 7.37 -2.23
C ASN A 43 12.25 5.88 -2.43
N LEU A 44 13.00 5.24 -3.31
CA LEU A 44 12.75 3.86 -3.75
C LEU A 44 12.96 2.82 -2.65
N THR A 45 13.85 3.09 -1.70
CA THR A 45 14.13 2.19 -0.57
C THR A 45 12.92 2.08 0.35
N GLU A 46 12.34 3.21 0.74
CA GLU A 46 11.16 3.20 1.60
C GLU A 46 9.91 2.70 0.86
N ALA A 47 9.77 3.03 -0.43
CA ALA A 47 8.73 2.46 -1.28
C ALA A 47 8.80 0.92 -1.30
N HIS A 48 9.99 0.35 -1.56
CA HIS A 48 10.21 -1.10 -1.53
C HIS A 48 9.79 -1.69 -0.17
N ARG A 49 10.33 -1.17 0.94
CA ARG A 49 10.04 -1.68 2.29
C ARG A 49 8.53 -1.69 2.62
N ARG A 50 7.81 -0.64 2.22
CA ARG A 50 6.36 -0.53 2.43
C ARG A 50 5.58 -1.56 1.62
N LEU A 51 5.99 -1.79 0.38
CA LEU A 51 5.34 -2.74 -0.53
C LEU A 51 5.55 -4.20 -0.10
N GLU A 52 6.75 -4.58 0.35
CA GLU A 52 6.97 -5.90 0.95
C GLU A 52 6.09 -6.12 2.18
N ASN A 53 5.97 -5.13 3.07
CA ASN A 53 5.08 -5.22 4.22
C ASN A 53 3.61 -5.34 3.82
N ALA A 54 3.19 -4.61 2.78
CA ALA A 54 1.83 -4.72 2.25
C ALA A 54 1.54 -6.11 1.67
N LEU A 55 2.51 -6.72 0.98
CA LEU A 55 2.36 -8.00 0.30
C LEU A 55 2.45 -9.22 1.25
N THR A 56 3.20 -9.10 2.35
CA THR A 56 3.23 -10.12 3.42
C THR A 56 1.91 -10.22 4.18
N ARG A 57 1.11 -9.15 4.19
CA ARG A 57 -0.26 -9.14 4.75
C ARG A 57 -1.23 -9.72 3.71
N HIS A 58 -1.29 -11.05 3.62
CA HIS A 58 -2.18 -11.73 2.69
C HIS A 58 -3.67 -11.45 2.98
N SER A 59 -4.36 -10.89 1.99
CA SER A 59 -5.83 -10.81 1.93
C SER A 59 -6.27 -11.43 0.61
N ALA A 60 -6.86 -12.62 0.66
CA ALA A 60 -7.41 -13.31 -0.51
C ALA A 60 -8.54 -12.50 -1.19
N GLU A 61 -9.17 -11.59 -0.45
CA GLU A 61 -10.27 -10.75 -0.93
C GLU A 61 -9.81 -9.54 -1.75
N ARG A 62 -8.52 -9.17 -1.71
CA ARG A 62 -7.99 -7.97 -2.37
C ARG A 62 -6.97 -8.27 -3.48
N VAL A 63 -7.31 -9.21 -4.38
CA VAL A 63 -6.45 -9.62 -5.50
C VAL A 63 -5.96 -8.44 -6.35
N ARG A 64 -6.85 -7.50 -6.70
CA ARG A 64 -6.48 -6.33 -7.52
C ARG A 64 -5.53 -5.37 -6.80
N SER A 65 -5.75 -5.11 -5.51
CA SER A 65 -4.84 -4.27 -4.71
C SER A 65 -3.48 -4.93 -4.54
N GLY A 66 -3.45 -6.26 -4.38
CA GLY A 66 -2.21 -7.03 -4.36
C GLY A 66 -1.43 -6.92 -5.66
N LEU A 67 -2.09 -7.08 -6.82
CA LEU A 67 -1.46 -6.89 -8.13
C LEU A 67 -0.91 -5.48 -8.33
N LEU A 68 -1.66 -4.45 -7.92
CA LEU A 68 -1.18 -3.07 -7.95
C LEU A 68 0.08 -2.90 -7.10
N ALA A 69 0.10 -3.43 -5.88
CA ALA A 69 1.26 -3.38 -5.00
C ALA A 69 2.48 -4.10 -5.60
N GLN A 70 2.28 -5.25 -6.25
CA GLN A 70 3.37 -5.96 -6.93
C GLN A 70 3.92 -5.17 -8.14
N LEU A 71 3.07 -4.52 -8.94
CA LEU A 71 3.52 -3.65 -10.04
C LEU A 71 4.31 -2.43 -9.54
N MET A 72 3.88 -1.84 -8.42
CA MET A 72 4.64 -0.78 -7.76
C MET A 72 5.99 -1.29 -7.23
N LEU A 73 6.04 -2.54 -6.75
CA LEU A 73 7.28 -3.16 -6.28
C LEU A 73 8.26 -3.36 -7.44
N VAL A 74 7.78 -3.82 -8.60
CA VAL A 74 8.59 -3.88 -9.82
C VAL A 74 9.19 -2.51 -10.14
N THR A 75 8.39 -1.44 -10.05
CA THR A 75 8.87 -0.06 -10.29
C THR A 75 9.99 0.33 -9.31
N ALA A 76 9.82 0.02 -8.02
CA ALA A 76 10.82 0.29 -6.99
C ALA A 76 12.12 -0.51 -7.23
N LEU A 77 12.01 -1.79 -7.62
CA LEU A 77 13.15 -2.67 -7.90
C LEU A 77 13.93 -2.20 -9.14
N LEU A 78 13.23 -1.88 -10.23
CA LEU A 78 13.85 -1.36 -11.45
C LEU A 78 14.60 -0.04 -11.19
N GLY A 79 13.98 0.91 -10.49
CA GLY A 79 14.64 2.17 -10.15
C GLY A 79 15.85 2.00 -9.22
N ARG A 80 15.93 0.89 -8.48
CA ARG A 80 17.08 0.52 -7.64
C ARG A 80 18.14 -0.31 -8.37
N GLY A 81 17.92 -0.67 -9.64
CA GLY A 81 18.83 -1.53 -10.42
C GLY A 81 18.76 -3.01 -10.04
N LEU A 82 17.74 -3.43 -9.28
CA LEU A 82 17.53 -4.82 -8.87
C LEU A 82 16.73 -5.58 -9.95
N LEU A 83 17.38 -5.80 -11.09
CA LEU A 83 16.74 -6.32 -12.31
C LEU A 83 16.24 -7.76 -12.16
N ASP A 84 17.02 -8.62 -11.51
CA ASP A 84 16.67 -10.03 -11.35
C ASP A 84 15.43 -10.19 -10.48
N GLU A 85 15.37 -9.47 -9.35
CA GLU A 85 14.18 -9.44 -8.50
C GLU A 85 12.97 -8.85 -9.23
N ALA A 86 13.18 -7.77 -10.01
CA ALA A 86 12.11 -7.16 -10.80
C ALA A 86 11.52 -8.15 -11.82
N CYS A 87 12.35 -8.94 -12.49
CA CYS A 87 11.93 -9.99 -13.42
C CYS A 87 11.08 -11.05 -12.73
N VAL A 88 11.53 -11.54 -11.57
CA VAL A 88 10.79 -12.53 -10.77
C VAL A 88 9.40 -12.00 -10.38
N VAL A 89 9.33 -10.79 -9.83
CA VAL A 89 8.04 -10.21 -9.41
C VAL A 89 7.13 -9.95 -10.63
N THR A 90 7.69 -9.51 -11.75
CA THR A 90 6.93 -9.30 -13.00
C THR A 90 6.29 -10.59 -13.50
N HIS A 91 7.03 -11.70 -13.43
CA HIS A 91 6.50 -13.02 -13.80
C HIS A 91 5.32 -13.42 -12.90
N GLN A 92 5.47 -13.28 -11.58
CA GLN A 92 4.41 -13.59 -10.61
C GLN A 92 3.15 -12.74 -10.82
N VAL A 93 3.32 -11.44 -11.15
CA VAL A 93 2.19 -10.55 -11.48
C VAL A 93 1.46 -11.03 -12.72
N SER A 94 2.20 -11.42 -13.76
CA SER A 94 1.63 -11.87 -15.03
C SER A 94 0.81 -13.15 -14.85
N GLU A 95 1.32 -14.12 -14.10
CA GLU A 95 0.60 -15.36 -13.78
C GLU A 95 -0.69 -15.09 -12.98
N ARG A 96 -0.62 -14.22 -11.96
CA ARG A 96 -1.78 -13.86 -11.14
C ARG A 96 -2.82 -13.04 -11.91
N ALA A 97 -2.38 -12.13 -12.77
CA ALA A 97 -3.26 -11.31 -13.58
C ALA A 97 -4.01 -12.16 -14.63
N ALA A 98 -3.36 -13.18 -15.21
CA ALA A 98 -4.00 -14.11 -16.14
C ALA A 98 -5.16 -14.89 -15.49
N GLY A 99 -5.13 -15.10 -14.17
CA GLY A 99 -6.20 -15.73 -13.41
C GLY A 99 -7.37 -14.82 -13.02
N LEU A 100 -7.32 -13.52 -13.34
CA LEU A 100 -8.41 -12.60 -13.01
C LEU A 100 -9.62 -12.76 -13.96
N PRO A 101 -10.85 -12.82 -13.43
CA PRO A 101 -12.05 -12.74 -14.28
C PRO A 101 -12.06 -11.41 -15.03
N GLN A 102 -12.24 -11.48 -16.34
CA GLN A 102 -12.42 -10.28 -17.16
C GLN A 102 -13.72 -9.57 -16.74
N PRO A 103 -13.74 -8.22 -16.70
CA PRO A 103 -14.98 -7.49 -16.48
C PRO A 103 -15.98 -7.88 -17.57
N ARG A 104 -17.18 -8.32 -17.17
CA ARG A 104 -18.26 -8.58 -18.12
C ARG A 104 -18.64 -7.25 -18.77
N SER A 105 -18.43 -7.17 -20.08
CA SER A 105 -18.87 -6.08 -20.96
C SER A 105 -20.37 -5.93 -20.98
#